data_AF-A0A2S8PNA7-F1
#
_entry.id   AF-A0A2S8PNA7-F1
#
_cell.length_a   1.000
_cell.length_b   1.000
_cell.length_c   1.000
_cell.angle_alpha   90.00
_cell.angle_beta   90.00
_cell.angle_gamma   90.00
#
_symmetry.space_group_name_H-M   'P 1'
#
loop_
_entity.id
_entity.type
_entity.pdbx_description
1 polymer ?
#
loop_
_entity_poly.entity_id
_entity_poly.type
_entity_poly.pdbx_seq_one_letter_code
_entity_poly.pdbx_strand_id
1 'polypeptide(L)'
;MRSIFNKLQWKIVTLFFLSVALTFATLMIVKPILQAVYDNHFKALYPFVEALIRVNRIFGFSVWQAVVVIMLFIFYCMILSWGTTRNLTNIIRGVQRMSSGNTDVQIPVRSKDELGLLAGQINALVSQLEASREEERLATQAKNDLITNVSHDLRTPLTSIIGYLRLIEEDKYKDEVELRYYVNIAYEKSKRMNRLVNDLFDYTRMGFGQIPLHRTPIDLVQLIGQLTAEPGYWSGAGPESTAMSGKSTAAWQRWPPQPPSPAKTN
;
A
#
# COMPACT_ATOMS: atom_id res chain seq x y z
N MET A 1 -11.02 -28.34 -14.64
CA MET A 1 -12.48 -28.21 -14.90
C MET A 1 -13.24 -27.33 -13.90
N ARG A 2 -12.83 -27.19 -12.62
CA ARG A 2 -13.53 -26.34 -11.60
C ARG A 2 -13.47 -24.81 -11.83
N SER A 3 -12.58 -24.30 -12.69
CA SER A 3 -12.44 -22.85 -12.93
C SER A 3 -13.54 -22.26 -13.81
N ILE A 4 -14.16 -23.06 -14.69
CA ILE A 4 -15.15 -22.56 -15.66
C ILE A 4 -16.46 -22.19 -14.95
N PHE A 5 -16.89 -23.01 -13.98
CA PHE A 5 -18.13 -22.81 -13.24
C PHE A 5 -18.10 -21.66 -12.23
N ASN A 6 -16.92 -21.23 -11.79
CA ASN A 6 -16.79 -20.12 -10.84
C ASN A 6 -16.83 -18.74 -11.52
N LYS A 7 -16.90 -18.70 -12.85
CA LYS A 7 -17.03 -17.44 -13.58
C LYS A 7 -18.40 -16.81 -13.34
N LEU A 8 -18.44 -15.50 -13.20
CA LEU A 8 -19.63 -14.68 -13.05
C LEU A 8 -20.62 -14.96 -14.19
N GLN A 9 -20.11 -15.13 -15.41
CA GLN A 9 -20.89 -15.51 -16.58
C GLN A 9 -21.61 -16.85 -16.39
N TRP A 10 -20.90 -17.88 -15.93
CA TRP A 10 -21.49 -19.20 -15.69
C TRP A 10 -22.43 -19.19 -14.49
N LYS A 11 -22.17 -18.36 -13.48
CA LYS A 11 -23.11 -18.13 -12.38
C LYS A 11 -24.42 -17.50 -12.87
N ILE A 12 -24.36 -16.48 -13.73
CA ILE A 12 -25.55 -15.86 -14.33
C ILE A 12 -26.31 -16.88 -15.19
N VAL A 13 -25.58 -17.64 -16.01
CA VAL A 13 -26.16 -18.68 -16.89
C VAL A 13 -26.83 -19.79 -16.07
N THR A 14 -26.18 -20.29 -15.02
CA THR A 14 -26.77 -21.32 -14.14
C THR A 14 -27.98 -20.79 -13.37
N LEU A 15 -27.98 -19.54 -12.91
CA LEU A 15 -29.16 -18.92 -12.29
C LEU A 15 -30.31 -18.74 -13.29
N PHE A 16 -30.01 -18.43 -14.56
CA PHE A 16 -31.01 -18.37 -15.63
C PHE A 16 -31.63 -19.75 -15.90
N PHE A 17 -30.82 -20.79 -16.06
CA PHE A 17 -31.36 -22.14 -16.26
C PHE A 17 -32.11 -22.63 -15.02
N LEU A 18 -31.67 -22.25 -13.82
CA LEU A 18 -32.36 -22.56 -12.56
C LEU A 18 -33.70 -21.84 -12.45
N SER A 19 -33.82 -20.57 -12.89
CA SER A 19 -35.09 -19.86 -12.91
C SER A 19 -36.06 -20.49 -13.91
N VAL A 20 -35.59 -20.85 -15.11
CA VAL A 20 -36.39 -21.60 -16.09
C VAL A 20 -36.86 -22.94 -15.50
N ALA A 21 -35.97 -23.70 -14.88
CA ALA A 21 -36.31 -24.98 -14.24
C ALA A 21 -37.35 -24.79 -13.13
N LEU A 22 -37.21 -23.76 -12.29
CA LEU A 22 -38.20 -23.45 -11.25
C LEU A 22 -39.56 -23.08 -11.84
N THR A 23 -39.60 -22.25 -12.90
CA THR A 23 -40.88 -21.92 -13.57
C THR A 23 -41.57 -23.14 -14.16
N PHE A 24 -40.81 -24.09 -14.72
CA PHE A 24 -41.38 -25.31 -15.25
C PHE A 24 -41.87 -26.24 -14.14
N ALA A 25 -41.10 -26.37 -13.06
CA ALA A 25 -41.48 -27.16 -11.89
C ALA A 25 -42.76 -26.60 -11.22
N THR A 26 -42.88 -25.28 -11.07
CA THR A 26 -44.09 -24.66 -10.51
C THR A 26 -45.30 -24.92 -11.39
N LEU A 27 -45.18 -24.83 -12.72
CA LEU A 27 -46.27 -25.18 -13.63
C LEU A 27 -46.67 -26.66 -13.56
N MET A 28 -45.69 -27.57 -13.50
CA MET A 28 -45.91 -29.01 -13.37
C MET A 28 -46.67 -29.36 -12.09
N ILE A 29 -46.46 -28.61 -11.00
CA ILE A 29 -47.12 -28.84 -9.71
C ILE A 29 -48.49 -28.14 -9.63
N VAL A 30 -48.59 -26.90 -10.10
CA VAL A 30 -49.82 -26.09 -9.95
C VAL A 30 -50.97 -26.63 -10.78
N LYS A 31 -50.71 -27.12 -12.01
CA LYS A 31 -51.76 -27.66 -12.89
C LYS A 31 -52.54 -28.85 -12.30
N PRO A 32 -51.90 -29.95 -11.86
CA PRO A 32 -52.63 -31.10 -11.31
C PRO A 32 -53.36 -30.75 -10.00
N ILE A 33 -52.81 -29.84 -9.19
CA ILE A 33 -53.50 -29.35 -7.99
C ILE A 33 -54.77 -28.61 -8.38
N LEU A 34 -54.70 -27.72 -9.37
CA LEU A 34 -55.87 -26.96 -9.84
C LEU A 34 -56.95 -27.88 -10.41
N GLN A 35 -56.54 -28.93 -11.14
CA GLN A 35 -57.45 -29.95 -11.67
C GLN A 35 -58.10 -30.78 -10.55
N ALA A 36 -57.30 -31.26 -9.59
CA ALA A 36 -57.82 -32.02 -8.45
C ALA A 36 -58.83 -31.21 -7.61
N VAL A 37 -58.59 -29.90 -7.43
CA VAL A 37 -59.52 -28.99 -6.72
C VAL A 37 -60.84 -28.83 -7.49
N TYR A 38 -60.79 -28.77 -8.82
CA TYR A 38 -61.99 -28.70 -9.67
C TYR A 38 -62.82 -29.98 -9.59
N ASP A 39 -62.17 -31.13 -9.70
CA ASP A 39 -62.81 -32.46 -9.69
C ASP A 39 -63.44 -32.78 -8.33
N ASN A 40 -62.79 -32.39 -7.22
CA ASN A 40 -63.30 -32.67 -5.86
C ASN A 40 -64.43 -31.73 -5.38
N HIS A 41 -64.98 -30.91 -6.28
CA HIS A 41 -66.12 -30.03 -6.02
C HIS A 41 -66.03 -29.24 -4.70
N PHE A 42 -64.88 -28.63 -4.42
CA PHE A 42 -64.69 -27.82 -3.22
C PHE A 42 -65.52 -26.51 -3.30
N LYS A 43 -66.77 -26.56 -2.83
CA LYS A 43 -67.81 -25.49 -2.96
C LYS A 43 -67.32 -24.08 -2.60
N ALA A 44 -66.39 -23.94 -1.67
CA ALA A 44 -65.85 -22.65 -1.24
C ALA A 44 -64.99 -21.93 -2.30
N LEU A 45 -64.36 -22.66 -3.23
CA LEU A 45 -63.46 -22.08 -4.23
C LEU A 45 -64.13 -21.84 -5.60
N TYR A 46 -65.36 -22.35 -5.80
CA TYR A 46 -66.10 -22.25 -7.07
C TYR A 46 -66.22 -20.85 -7.66
N PRO A 47 -66.63 -19.80 -6.91
CA PRO A 47 -66.77 -18.47 -7.51
C PRO A 47 -65.44 -17.92 -8.04
N PHE A 48 -64.32 -18.29 -7.41
CA PHE A 48 -62.98 -17.90 -7.85
C PHE A 48 -62.52 -18.70 -9.08
N VAL A 49 -62.72 -20.02 -9.08
CA VAL A 49 -62.37 -20.90 -10.21
C VAL A 49 -63.21 -20.56 -11.44
N GLU A 50 -64.50 -20.26 -11.27
CA GLU A 50 -65.40 -19.89 -12.36
C GLU A 50 -65.05 -18.51 -12.94
N ALA A 51 -64.67 -17.54 -12.10
CA ALA A 51 -64.14 -16.25 -12.55
C ALA A 51 -62.87 -16.41 -13.39
N LEU A 52 -61.93 -17.27 -12.96
CA LEU A 52 -60.72 -17.61 -13.72
C LEU A 52 -61.05 -18.27 -15.06
N ILE A 53 -61.99 -19.22 -15.11
CA ILE A 53 -62.42 -19.88 -16.35
C ILE A 53 -63.11 -18.88 -17.30
N ARG A 54 -63.87 -17.92 -16.76
CA ARG A 54 -64.56 -16.88 -17.56
C ARG A 54 -63.55 -15.94 -18.22
N VAL A 55 -62.53 -15.48 -17.48
CA VAL A 55 -61.41 -14.70 -18.02
C VAL A 55 -60.61 -15.51 -19.05
N ASN A 56 -60.32 -16.78 -18.73
CA ASN A 56 -59.60 -17.70 -19.62
C ASN A 56 -60.30 -17.92 -20.97
N ARG A 57 -61.63 -17.87 -21.00
CA ARG A 57 -62.45 -18.02 -22.22
C ARG A 57 -62.35 -16.80 -23.15
N ILE A 58 -62.07 -15.62 -22.61
CA ILE A 58 -61.96 -14.36 -23.36
C ILE A 58 -60.56 -14.23 -23.99
N PHE A 59 -59.52 -14.57 -23.25
CA PHE A 59 -58.12 -14.39 -23.68
C PHE A 59 -57.47 -15.64 -24.30
N GLY A 60 -58.01 -16.83 -24.01
CA GLY A 60 -57.43 -18.11 -24.41
C GLY A 60 -56.39 -18.65 -23.42
N PHE A 61 -56.45 -19.97 -23.15
CA PHE A 61 -55.59 -20.68 -22.19
C PHE A 61 -54.10 -20.52 -22.45
N SER A 62 -53.70 -20.49 -23.71
CA SER A 62 -52.30 -20.33 -24.11
C SER A 62 -51.75 -18.96 -23.75
N VAL A 63 -52.56 -17.90 -23.83
CA VAL A 63 -52.13 -16.52 -23.56
C VAL A 63 -51.93 -16.29 -22.06
N TRP A 64 -52.89 -16.72 -21.24
CA TRP A 64 -52.78 -16.58 -19.78
C TRP A 64 -51.59 -17.36 -19.22
N GLN A 65 -51.32 -18.56 -19.75
CA GLN A 65 -50.16 -19.35 -19.36
C GLN A 65 -48.83 -18.68 -19.70
N ALA A 66 -48.72 -18.09 -20.89
CA ALA A 66 -47.52 -17.36 -21.28
C ALA A 66 -47.25 -16.19 -20.32
N VAL A 67 -48.28 -15.43 -19.94
CA VAL A 67 -48.16 -14.32 -18.98
C VAL A 67 -47.66 -14.80 -17.62
N VAL A 68 -48.24 -15.88 -17.08
CA VAL A 68 -47.82 -16.44 -15.78
C VAL A 68 -46.37 -16.93 -15.82
N VAL A 69 -45.94 -17.57 -16.91
CA VAL A 69 -44.55 -18.02 -17.10
C VAL A 69 -43.59 -16.84 -17.11
N ILE A 70 -43.90 -15.80 -17.89
CA ILE A 70 -43.04 -14.60 -17.98
C ILE A 70 -42.95 -13.92 -16.62
N MET A 71 -44.07 -13.78 -15.89
CA MET A 71 -44.10 -13.17 -14.57
C MET A 71 -43.24 -13.93 -13.56
N LEU A 72 -43.40 -15.26 -13.49
CA LEU A 72 -42.62 -16.11 -12.58
C LEU A 72 -41.14 -16.13 -12.98
N PHE A 73 -40.83 -16.13 -14.27
CA PHE A 73 -39.46 -16.08 -14.76
C PHE A 73 -38.76 -14.79 -14.32
N ILE A 74 -39.40 -13.63 -14.51
CA ILE A 74 -38.89 -12.33 -14.04
C ILE A 74 -38.71 -12.34 -12.52
N PHE A 75 -39.69 -12.85 -11.79
CA PHE A 75 -39.62 -12.94 -10.32
C PHE A 75 -38.42 -13.77 -9.84
N TYR A 76 -38.21 -14.95 -10.41
CA TYR A 76 -37.06 -15.80 -10.06
C TYR A 76 -35.73 -15.20 -10.52
N CYS A 77 -35.66 -14.58 -11.69
CA CYS A 77 -34.46 -13.86 -12.11
C CYS A 77 -34.10 -12.72 -11.14
N MET A 78 -35.09 -11.95 -10.70
CA MET A 78 -34.86 -10.83 -9.78
C MET A 78 -34.33 -11.31 -8.43
N ILE A 79 -34.95 -12.33 -7.83
CA ILE A 79 -34.57 -12.81 -6.49
C ILE A 79 -33.21 -13.50 -6.47
N LEU A 80 -32.87 -14.26 -7.52
CA LEU A 80 -31.55 -14.89 -7.67
C LEU A 80 -30.44 -13.86 -7.94
N SER A 81 -30.75 -12.79 -8.68
CA SER A 81 -29.78 -11.74 -9.05
C SER A 81 -29.34 -10.86 -7.88
N TRP A 82 -30.21 -10.65 -6.88
CA TRP A 82 -29.96 -9.78 -5.72
C TRP A 82 -28.64 -10.06 -4.98
N GLY A 83 -28.18 -11.32 -4.91
CA GLY A 83 -26.93 -11.67 -4.24
C GLY A 83 -25.69 -11.10 -4.94
N THR A 84 -25.67 -11.11 -6.26
CA THR A 84 -24.53 -10.62 -7.07
C THR A 84 -24.48 -9.09 -7.04
N THR A 85 -25.63 -8.44 -7.20
CA THR A 85 -25.73 -6.96 -7.16
C THR A 85 -25.21 -6.42 -5.83
N ARG A 86 -25.55 -7.05 -4.71
CA ARG A 86 -25.10 -6.61 -3.38
C ARG A 86 -23.57 -6.66 -3.22
N ASN A 87 -22.90 -7.68 -3.76
CA ASN A 87 -21.44 -7.76 -3.72
C ASN A 87 -20.80 -6.65 -4.56
N LEU A 88 -21.31 -6.39 -5.76
CA LEU A 88 -20.83 -5.32 -6.62
C LEU A 88 -20.97 -3.95 -5.94
N THR A 89 -22.12 -3.66 -5.32
CA THR A 89 -22.35 -2.41 -4.59
C THR A 89 -21.39 -2.24 -3.39
N ASN A 90 -20.96 -3.33 -2.75
CA ASN A 90 -19.96 -3.24 -1.68
C ASN A 90 -18.57 -2.87 -2.22
N ILE A 91 -18.17 -3.46 -3.36
CA ILE A 91 -16.91 -3.12 -4.02
C ILE A 91 -16.92 -1.65 -4.45
N ILE A 92 -17.99 -1.20 -5.12
CA ILE A 92 -18.13 0.20 -5.57
C ILE A 92 -18.05 1.16 -4.38
N ARG A 93 -18.77 0.89 -3.29
CA ARG A 93 -18.72 1.73 -2.09
C ARG A 93 -17.34 1.73 -1.43
N GLY A 94 -16.65 0.60 -1.44
CA GLY A 94 -15.27 0.51 -0.96
C GLY A 94 -14.33 1.39 -1.77
N VAL A 95 -14.39 1.27 -3.10
CA VAL A 95 -13.59 2.10 -4.02
C VAL A 95 -13.91 3.59 -3.88
N GLN A 96 -15.18 3.97 -3.75
CA GLN A 96 -15.55 5.37 -3.53
C GLN A 96 -14.97 5.93 -2.22
N ARG A 97 -14.97 5.13 -1.14
CA ARG A 97 -14.37 5.54 0.14
C ARG A 97 -12.85 5.70 0.03
N MET A 98 -12.18 4.78 -0.66
CA MET A 98 -10.75 4.88 -0.96
C MET A 98 -10.43 6.14 -1.77
N SER A 99 -11.22 6.42 -2.82
CA SER A 99 -11.05 7.63 -3.65
C SER A 99 -11.29 8.93 -2.88
N SER A 100 -12.08 8.90 -1.80
CA SER A 100 -12.29 10.06 -0.92
C SER A 100 -11.16 10.31 0.08
N GLY A 101 -10.07 9.53 0.01
CA GLY A 101 -8.88 9.68 0.87
C GLY A 101 -8.86 8.77 2.10
N ASN A 102 -9.85 7.89 2.27
CA ASN A 102 -9.87 6.91 3.34
C ASN A 102 -9.43 5.53 2.82
N THR A 103 -8.13 5.26 2.86
CA THR A 103 -7.52 4.03 2.34
C THR A 103 -7.48 2.87 3.34
N ASP A 104 -7.84 3.11 4.61
CA ASP A 104 -7.86 2.10 5.67
C ASP A 104 -9.05 1.11 5.54
N VAL A 105 -9.95 1.37 4.58
CA VAL A 105 -11.11 0.52 4.32
C VAL A 105 -10.73 -0.62 3.38
N GLN A 106 -10.73 -1.86 3.87
CA GLN A 106 -10.57 -3.03 3.01
C GLN A 106 -11.90 -3.49 2.40
N ILE A 107 -11.88 -3.85 1.12
CA ILE A 107 -13.04 -4.43 0.45
C ILE A 107 -13.13 -5.92 0.83
N PRO A 108 -14.25 -6.39 1.41
CA PRO A 108 -14.37 -7.78 1.82
C PRO A 108 -14.48 -8.71 0.60
N VAL A 109 -13.58 -9.70 0.50
CA VAL A 109 -13.59 -10.72 -0.55
C VAL A 109 -14.63 -11.80 -0.20
N ARG A 110 -15.87 -11.57 -0.63
CA ARG A 110 -17.02 -12.47 -0.31
C ARG A 110 -17.28 -13.56 -1.33
N SER A 111 -16.65 -13.49 -2.50
CA SER A 111 -16.89 -14.44 -3.59
C SER A 111 -15.57 -15.02 -4.08
N LYS A 112 -15.62 -16.22 -4.68
CA LYS A 112 -14.47 -16.88 -5.34
C LYS A 112 -14.50 -16.71 -6.86
N ASP A 113 -15.36 -15.82 -7.35
CA ASP A 113 -15.50 -15.44 -8.75
C ASP A 113 -14.64 -14.20 -9.09
N GLU A 114 -14.79 -13.67 -10.30
CA GLU A 114 -14.06 -12.50 -10.78
C GLU A 114 -14.31 -11.25 -9.94
N LEU A 115 -15.47 -11.12 -9.28
CA LEU A 115 -15.74 -10.00 -8.37
C LEU A 115 -14.91 -10.11 -7.10
N GLY A 116 -14.71 -11.34 -6.60
CA GLY A 116 -13.79 -11.60 -5.49
C GLY A 116 -12.34 -11.32 -5.86
N LEU A 117 -11.91 -11.77 -7.05
CA LEU A 117 -10.57 -11.49 -7.57
C LEU A 117 -10.34 -9.98 -7.73
N LEU A 118 -11.30 -9.26 -8.31
CA LEU A 118 -11.24 -7.81 -8.47
C LEU A 118 -11.13 -7.10 -7.12
N ALA A 119 -11.93 -7.50 -6.12
CA ALA A 119 -11.84 -6.95 -4.76
C ALA A 119 -10.44 -7.16 -4.15
N GLY A 120 -9.86 -8.35 -4.32
CA GLY A 120 -8.51 -8.65 -3.85
C GLY A 120 -7.43 -7.83 -4.56
N GLN A 121 -7.53 -7.68 -5.89
CA GLN A 121 -6.60 -6.87 -6.68
C GLN A 121 -6.67 -5.39 -6.31
N ILE A 122 -7.86 -4.84 -6.08
CA ILE A 122 -8.03 -3.46 -5.61
C ILE A 122 -7.37 -3.27 -4.24
N ASN A 123 -7.61 -4.17 -3.29
CA ASN A 123 -6.96 -4.09 -1.98
C ASN A 123 -5.42 -4.14 -2.08
N ALA A 124 -4.88 -4.99 -2.96
CA ALA A 124 -3.44 -5.08 -3.18
C ALA A 124 -2.88 -3.78 -3.79
N LEU A 125 -3.58 -3.20 -4.76
CA LEU A 125 -3.21 -1.93 -5.38
C LEU A 125 -3.20 -0.79 -4.35
N VAL A 126 -4.21 -0.71 -3.49
CA VAL A 126 -4.28 0.30 -2.43
C VAL A 126 -3.10 0.14 -1.46
N SER A 127 -2.80 -1.08 -1.03
CA SER A 127 -1.66 -1.34 -0.15
C SER A 127 -0.31 -0.95 -0.78
N GLN A 128 -0.12 -1.22 -2.08
CA GLN A 128 1.08 -0.79 -2.80
C GLN A 128 1.16 0.73 -2.94
N LEU A 129 0.03 1.39 -3.20
CA LEU A 129 -0.05 2.84 -3.27
C LEU A 129 0.29 3.49 -1.92
N GLU A 130 -0.22 2.96 -0.81
CA GLU A 130 0.12 3.43 0.54
C GLU A 130 1.60 3.27 0.85
N ALA A 131 2.18 2.12 0.52
CA ALA A 131 3.61 1.88 0.70
C ALA A 131 4.45 2.87 -0.12
N SER A 132 4.10 3.08 -1.39
CA SER A 132 4.79 4.04 -2.27
C SER A 132 4.66 5.48 -1.77
N ARG A 133 3.49 5.86 -1.24
CA ARG A 133 3.25 7.19 -0.68
C ARG A 133 4.06 7.42 0.60
N GLU A 134 4.16 6.41 1.45
CA GLU A 134 4.99 6.50 2.66
C GLU A 134 6.47 6.59 2.31
N GLU A 135 6.94 5.83 1.32
CA GLU A 135 8.31 5.94 0.82
C GLU A 135 8.60 7.34 0.26
N GLU A 136 7.68 7.89 -0.54
CA GLU A 136 7.78 9.28 -1.05
C GLU A 136 7.81 10.31 0.09
N ARG A 137 6.98 10.11 1.13
CA ARG A 137 6.93 10.97 2.30
C ARG A 137 8.27 10.94 3.06
N LEU A 138 8.82 9.76 3.30
CA LEU A 138 10.10 9.56 3.95
C LEU A 138 11.26 10.16 3.13
N ALA A 139 11.26 9.96 1.81
CA ALA A 139 12.24 10.55 0.92
C ALA A 139 12.17 12.09 0.92
N THR A 140 10.96 12.64 0.90
CA THR A 140 10.73 14.09 0.98
C THR A 140 11.19 14.66 2.32
N GLN A 141 10.90 13.96 3.41
CA GLN A 141 11.35 14.35 4.75
C GLN A 141 12.88 14.32 4.84
N ALA A 142 13.52 13.24 4.41
CA ALA A 142 14.98 13.13 4.39
C ALA A 142 15.64 14.23 3.54
N LYS A 143 15.03 14.58 2.38
CA LYS A 143 15.48 15.70 1.55
C LYS A 143 15.41 17.03 2.31
N ASN A 144 14.29 17.30 2.99
CA ASN A 144 14.11 18.54 3.75
C ASN A 144 15.05 18.63 4.95
N ASP A 145 15.28 17.52 5.65
CA ASP A 145 16.21 17.43 6.76
C ASP A 145 17.66 17.66 6.29
N LEU A 146 18.06 17.05 5.17
CA LEU A 146 19.35 17.30 4.54
C LEU A 146 19.56 18.79 4.22
N ILE A 147 18.58 19.43 3.57
CA ILE A 147 18.67 20.85 3.21
C ILE A 147 18.80 21.72 4.47
N THR A 148 18.00 21.45 5.50
CA THR A 148 18.04 22.18 6.78
C THR A 148 19.41 22.05 7.44
N ASN A 149 19.93 20.83 7.55
CA ASN A 149 21.19 20.53 8.21
C ASN A 149 22.37 21.16 7.46
N VAL A 150 22.43 20.98 6.13
CA VAL A 150 23.46 21.62 5.29
C VAL A 150 23.40 23.13 5.44
N SER A 151 22.20 23.73 5.39
CA SER A 151 22.06 25.19 5.49
C SER A 151 22.58 25.71 6.84
N HIS A 152 22.33 24.99 7.93
CA HIS A 152 22.86 25.31 9.25
C HIS A 152 24.39 25.21 9.30
N ASP A 153 24.94 24.13 8.75
CA ASP A 153 26.37 23.83 8.79
C ASP A 153 27.20 24.74 7.87
N LEU A 154 26.59 25.29 6.82
CA LEU A 154 27.20 26.32 5.98
C LEU A 154 27.09 27.72 6.60
N ARG A 155 26.02 28.02 7.33
CA ARG A 155 25.81 29.34 7.96
C ARG A 155 26.87 29.64 9.01
N THR A 156 27.20 28.66 9.86
CA THR A 156 28.18 28.82 10.95
C THR A 156 29.57 29.29 10.47
N PRO A 157 30.24 28.60 9.52
CA PRO A 157 31.53 29.04 9.00
C PRO A 157 31.39 30.35 8.21
N LEU A 158 30.30 30.56 7.46
CA LEU A 158 30.07 31.80 6.71
C LEU A 158 30.00 33.03 7.64
N THR A 159 29.23 32.95 8.72
CA THR A 159 29.13 34.04 9.70
C THR A 159 30.49 34.31 10.37
N SER A 160 31.27 33.25 10.63
CA SER A 160 32.63 33.41 11.17
C SER A 160 33.55 34.13 10.19
N ILE A 161 33.54 33.72 8.91
CA ILE A 161 34.34 34.34 7.84
C ILE A 161 33.99 35.82 7.72
N ILE A 162 32.70 36.14 7.60
CA ILE A 162 32.22 37.53 7.52
C ILE A 162 32.62 38.30 8.77
N GLY A 163 32.52 37.71 9.96
CA GLY A 163 32.90 38.34 11.22
C GLY A 163 34.38 38.74 11.28
N TYR A 164 35.29 37.82 10.93
CA TYR A 164 36.73 38.12 10.90
C TYR A 164 37.09 39.12 9.80
N LEU A 165 36.50 38.99 8.60
CA LEU A 165 36.71 39.96 7.53
C LEU A 165 36.21 41.36 7.91
N ARG A 166 35.10 41.46 8.64
CA ARG A 166 34.58 42.72 9.16
C ARG A 166 35.50 43.35 10.21
N LEU A 167 36.09 42.55 11.11
CA LEU A 167 37.10 43.06 12.05
C LEU A 167 38.33 43.63 11.32
N ILE A 168 38.71 43.04 10.19
CA ILE A 168 39.78 43.55 9.35
C ILE A 168 39.36 44.83 8.63
N GLU A 169 38.16 44.86 8.03
CA GLU A 169 37.60 46.01 7.31
C GLU A 169 37.41 47.25 8.22
N GLU A 170 37.03 47.04 9.47
CA GLU A 170 36.82 48.11 10.46
C GLU A 170 38.11 48.50 11.21
N ASP A 171 39.29 48.05 10.75
CA ASP A 171 40.61 48.25 11.39
C ASP A 171 40.65 47.87 12.89
N LYS A 172 39.88 46.84 13.27
CA LYS A 172 39.76 46.32 14.65
C LYS A 172 40.80 45.22 14.95
N TYR A 173 42.07 45.53 14.74
CA TYR A 173 43.22 44.68 15.09
C TYR A 173 44.32 45.51 15.75
N LYS A 174 45.12 44.89 16.64
CA LYS A 174 46.18 45.57 17.41
C LYS A 174 47.50 45.69 16.64
N ASP A 175 47.85 44.66 15.89
CA ASP A 175 49.12 44.54 15.17
C ASP A 175 48.98 43.66 13.92
N GLU A 176 50.05 43.59 13.11
CA GLU A 176 50.09 42.77 11.90
C GLU A 176 49.97 41.27 12.19
N VAL A 177 50.34 40.83 13.39
CA VAL A 177 50.24 39.42 13.81
C VAL A 177 48.78 39.03 14.00
N GLU A 178 47.98 39.86 14.67
CA GLU A 178 46.54 39.67 14.86
C GLU A 178 45.77 39.77 13.53
N LEU A 179 46.16 40.69 12.65
CA LEU A 179 45.64 40.77 11.27
C LEU A 179 45.85 39.44 10.52
N ARG A 180 47.09 38.94 10.50
CA ARG A 180 47.43 37.69 9.82
C ARG A 180 46.74 36.49 10.46
N TYR A 181 46.52 36.52 11.77
CA TYR A 181 45.72 35.52 12.47
C TYR A 181 44.25 35.53 12.00
N TYR A 182 43.58 36.68 11.94
CA TYR A 182 42.20 36.80 11.44
C TYR A 182 42.05 36.32 10.00
N VAL A 183 42.98 36.72 9.11
CA VAL A 183 43.01 36.25 7.72
C VAL A 183 43.14 34.73 7.66
N ASN A 184 44.03 34.15 8.47
CA ASN A 184 44.23 32.70 8.51
C ASN A 184 42.98 31.95 9.00
N ILE A 185 42.28 32.48 10.02
CA ILE A 185 41.02 31.88 10.49
C ILE A 185 39.95 31.92 9.38
N ALA A 186 39.75 33.07 8.72
CA ALA A 186 38.80 33.18 7.61
C ALA A 186 39.13 32.22 6.45
N TYR A 187 40.42 32.07 6.13
CA TYR A 187 40.89 31.16 5.10
C TYR A 187 40.63 29.68 5.45
N GLU A 188 40.96 29.24 6.67
CA GLU A 188 40.72 27.86 7.10
C GLU A 188 39.23 27.53 7.21
N LYS A 189 38.39 28.48 7.65
CA LYS A 189 36.93 28.33 7.63
C LYS A 189 36.40 28.19 6.20
N SER A 190 36.94 28.96 5.26
CA SER A 190 36.57 28.88 3.83
C SER A 190 36.94 27.53 3.22
N LYS A 191 38.15 27.02 3.52
CA LYS A 191 38.56 25.66 3.11
C LYS A 191 37.64 24.58 3.66
N ARG A 192 37.31 24.64 4.96
CA ARG A 192 36.39 23.67 5.58
C ARG A 192 35.01 23.73 4.93
N MET A 193 34.47 24.91 4.68
CA MET A 193 33.19 25.09 4.01
C MET A 193 33.20 24.48 2.60
N ASN A 194 34.30 24.68 1.85
CA ASN A 194 34.45 24.07 0.52
C ASN A 194 34.46 22.53 0.57
N ARG A 195 35.12 21.92 1.57
CA ARG A 195 35.06 20.46 1.77
C ARG A 195 33.63 19.97 2.02
N LEU A 196 32.88 20.63 2.91
CA LEU A 196 31.49 20.27 3.18
C LEU A 196 30.58 20.36 1.94
N VAL A 197 30.81 21.37 1.09
CA VAL A 197 30.09 21.52 -0.18
C VAL A 197 30.41 20.36 -1.13
N ASN A 198 31.70 19.99 -1.25
CA ASN A 198 32.11 18.86 -2.08
C ASN A 198 31.55 17.54 -1.57
N ASP A 199 31.63 17.28 -0.26
CA ASP A 199 31.06 16.09 0.37
C ASP A 199 29.55 15.96 0.09
N LEU A 200 28.82 17.09 0.09
CA LEU A 200 27.41 17.12 -0.26
C LEU A 200 27.16 16.82 -1.75
N PHE A 201 27.97 17.36 -2.65
CA PHE A 201 27.89 17.05 -4.08
C PHE A 201 28.15 15.56 -4.34
N ASP A 202 29.14 14.98 -3.68
CA ASP A 202 29.44 13.55 -3.79
C ASP A 202 28.28 12.69 -3.27
N TYR A 203 27.71 13.04 -2.11
CA TYR A 203 26.53 12.37 -1.56
C TYR A 203 25.33 12.42 -2.52
N THR A 204 25.03 13.58 -3.10
CA THR A 204 23.91 13.73 -4.04
C THR A 204 24.13 12.96 -5.34
N ARG A 205 25.36 12.92 -5.88
CA ARG A 205 25.68 12.09 -7.07
C ARG A 205 25.52 10.60 -6.81
N MET A 206 25.90 10.12 -5.61
CA MET A 206 25.67 8.72 -5.22
C MET A 206 24.18 8.37 -5.18
N GLY A 207 23.34 9.26 -4.63
CA GLY A 207 21.90 9.03 -4.48
C GLY A 207 21.12 8.93 -5.80
N PHE A 208 21.54 9.64 -6.85
CA PHE A 208 20.85 9.62 -8.16
C PHE A 208 21.36 8.52 -9.12
N GLY A 209 22.18 7.58 -8.65
CA GLY A 209 22.71 6.50 -9.48
C GLY A 209 23.63 6.99 -10.62
N GLN A 210 24.15 8.21 -10.53
CA GLN A 210 24.98 8.83 -11.57
C GLN A 210 26.45 8.41 -11.50
N ILE A 211 26.83 7.56 -10.54
CA ILE A 211 28.19 7.07 -10.39
C ILE A 211 28.25 5.62 -10.91
N PRO A 212 28.83 5.38 -12.11
CA PRO A 212 29.00 4.03 -12.62
C PRO A 212 29.92 3.24 -11.68
N LEU A 213 29.38 2.17 -11.08
CA LEU A 213 30.12 1.36 -10.12
C LEU A 213 31.06 0.41 -10.88
N HIS A 214 32.37 0.65 -10.80
CA HIS A 214 33.36 -0.25 -11.37
C HIS A 214 33.75 -1.30 -10.33
N ARG A 215 33.31 -2.54 -10.52
CA ARG A 215 33.63 -3.65 -9.61
C ARG A 215 34.87 -4.37 -10.11
N THR A 216 35.93 -4.36 -9.32
CA THR A 216 37.16 -5.11 -9.57
C THR A 216 37.46 -6.03 -8.38
N PRO A 217 38.03 -7.23 -8.60
CA PRO A 217 38.55 -8.05 -7.52
C PRO A 217 39.72 -7.32 -6.85
N ILE A 218 39.68 -7.21 -5.52
CA ILE A 218 40.69 -6.51 -4.72
C ILE A 218 41.29 -7.51 -3.74
N ASP A 219 42.62 -7.51 -3.62
CA ASP A 219 43.30 -8.25 -2.56
C ASP A 219 43.20 -7.46 -1.25
N LEU A 220 42.41 -7.99 -0.31
CA LEU A 220 42.19 -7.40 1.01
C LEU A 220 43.50 -7.29 1.82
N VAL A 221 44.43 -8.23 1.68
CA VAL A 221 45.70 -8.22 2.40
C VAL A 221 46.57 -7.08 1.90
N GLN A 222 46.61 -6.88 0.58
CA GLN A 222 47.34 -5.77 -0.03
C GLN A 222 46.73 -4.41 0.31
N LEU A 223 45.39 -4.29 0.32
CA LEU A 223 44.69 -3.06 0.68
C LEU A 223 44.94 -2.66 2.14
N ILE A 224 44.82 -3.61 3.07
CA ILE A 224 45.11 -3.37 4.49
C ILE A 224 46.60 -3.06 4.69
N GLY A 225 47.48 -3.74 3.94
CA GLY A 225 48.91 -3.42 3.90
C GLY A 225 49.18 -1.98 3.46
N GLN A 226 48.51 -1.49 2.41
CA GLN A 226 48.63 -0.09 1.97
C GLN A 226 48.12 0.90 3.02
N LEU A 227 46.98 0.64 3.64
CA LEU A 227 46.40 1.51 4.67
C LEU A 227 47.27 1.60 5.93
N THR A 228 47.98 0.53 6.26
CA THR A 228 48.92 0.50 7.41
C THR A 228 50.31 1.02 7.05
N ALA A 229 50.69 0.96 5.77
CA ALA A 229 51.95 1.46 5.26
C ALA A 229 51.93 2.96 4.93
N GLU A 230 50.77 3.63 4.89
CA GLU A 230 50.64 5.09 4.76
C GLU A 230 50.89 5.78 6.12
N PRO A 231 52.12 6.23 6.43
CA PRO A 231 52.49 6.70 7.74
C PRO A 231 52.36 8.22 7.73
N GLY A 232 51.14 8.73 7.95
CA GLY A 232 50.92 10.19 7.80
C GLY A 232 49.82 10.84 8.62
N TYR A 233 48.74 10.14 8.98
CA TYR A 233 47.57 10.81 9.60
C TYR A 233 47.36 10.55 11.09
N TRP A 234 48.08 9.59 11.70
CA TRP A 234 47.86 9.18 13.10
C TRP A 234 49.02 9.53 14.06
N SER A 235 50.03 10.31 13.65
CA SER A 235 51.18 10.64 14.51
C SER A 235 50.89 11.55 15.71
N GLY A 236 49.60 11.86 15.99
CA GLY A 236 49.17 12.59 17.18
C GLY A 236 48.82 11.73 18.40
N ALA A 237 48.77 10.40 18.29
CA ALA A 237 48.43 9.52 19.41
C ALA A 237 49.67 8.71 19.84
N GLY A 238 50.25 9.09 20.99
CA GLY A 238 51.38 8.39 21.62
C GLY A 238 51.06 6.94 22.02
N PRO A 239 52.09 6.15 22.37
CA PRO A 239 51.99 4.70 22.54
C PRO A 239 51.38 4.34 23.89
N GLU A 240 50.05 4.32 23.98
CA GLU A 240 49.36 3.82 25.19
C GLU A 240 48.20 2.83 24.90
N SER A 241 47.91 2.51 23.64
CA SER A 241 46.73 1.67 23.30
C SER A 241 46.98 0.16 23.23
N THR A 242 48.21 -0.32 23.38
CA THR A 242 48.53 -1.76 23.26
C THR A 242 48.16 -2.62 24.47
N ALA A 243 47.60 -2.05 25.55
CA ALA A 243 47.30 -2.80 26.78
C ALA A 243 45.87 -3.37 26.89
N MET A 244 44.94 -3.12 25.95
CA MET A 244 43.51 -3.47 26.11
C MET A 244 43.01 -4.65 25.25
N SER A 245 43.87 -5.60 24.87
CA SER A 245 43.47 -6.79 24.07
C SER A 245 42.90 -7.97 24.90
N GLY A 246 42.44 -7.76 26.14
CA GLY A 246 42.14 -8.87 27.06
C GLY A 246 40.68 -9.14 27.46
N LYS A 247 39.72 -8.19 27.31
CA LYS A 247 38.43 -8.29 28.05
C LYS A 247 37.14 -7.87 27.31
N SER A 248 37.13 -7.76 25.98
CA SER A 248 35.95 -7.22 25.24
C SER A 248 35.12 -8.26 24.46
N THR A 249 35.30 -9.57 24.68
CA THR A 249 34.55 -10.60 23.94
C THR A 249 33.21 -11.01 24.58
N ALA A 250 32.92 -10.61 25.83
CA ALA A 250 31.72 -11.06 26.53
C ALA A 250 30.45 -10.19 26.30
N ALA A 251 30.59 -8.96 25.80
CA ALA A 251 29.46 -8.01 25.72
C ALA A 251 28.59 -8.17 24.46
N TRP A 252 29.13 -8.74 23.38
CA TRP A 252 28.45 -8.84 22.08
C TRP A 252 27.49 -10.04 21.94
N GLN A 253 27.47 -10.97 22.91
CA GLN A 253 26.61 -12.16 22.86
C GLN A 253 25.14 -11.92 23.29
N ARG A 254 24.76 -10.70 23.71
CA ARG A 254 23.41 -10.36 24.21
C ARG A 254 22.62 -9.36 23.34
N TRP A 255 22.87 -9.33 22.03
CA TRP A 255 22.07 -8.52 21.11
C TRP A 255 21.35 -9.42 20.10
N PRO A 256 20.03 -9.27 19.86
CA PRO A 256 19.12 -8.20 20.31
C PRO A 256 18.38 -8.49 21.65
N PRO A 257 17.84 -7.47 22.34
CA PRO A 257 17.07 -7.66 23.58
C PRO A 257 15.69 -8.29 23.31
N GLN A 258 15.31 -9.30 24.10
CA GLN A 258 13.97 -9.91 24.02
C GLN A 258 12.89 -8.97 24.61
N PRO A 259 11.67 -8.95 24.04
CA PRO A 259 10.55 -8.18 24.59
C PRO A 259 10.04 -8.79 25.90
N PRO A 260 9.50 -7.98 26.84
CA PRO A 260 9.03 -8.47 28.13
C PRO A 260 7.78 -9.36 28.01
N SER A 261 7.74 -10.43 28.80
CA SER A 261 6.62 -11.39 28.90
C SER A 261 5.42 -10.76 29.64
N PRO A 262 4.16 -11.05 29.24
CA PRO A 262 2.99 -10.50 29.91
C PRO A 262 2.82 -11.10 31.31
N ALA A 263 2.70 -10.23 32.31
CA ALA A 263 2.45 -10.59 33.70
C ALA A 263 1.13 -11.38 33.81
N LYS A 264 1.19 -12.56 34.44
CA LYS A 264 0.00 -13.28 34.89
C LYS A 264 -0.62 -12.50 36.05
N THR A 265 -1.77 -11.89 35.81
CA THR A 265 -2.68 -11.44 36.86
C THR A 265 -3.28 -12.68 37.54
N ASN A 266 -3.07 -12.76 38.85
CA ASN A 266 -3.90 -13.55 39.76
C ASN A 266 -5.13 -12.72 40.14
#